data_AF-A0A0J0Y776-F1
#
_entry.id   AF-A0A0J0Y776-F1
#
_cell.length_a   1.000
_cell.length_b   1.000
_cell.length_c   1.000
_cell.angle_alpha   90.00
_cell.angle_beta   90.00
_cell.angle_gamma   90.00
#
_symmetry.space_group_name_H-M   'P 1'
#
loop_
_entity.id
_entity.type
_entity.pdbx_description
1 polymer ?
#
loop_
_entity_poly.entity_id
_entity_poly.type
_entity_poly.pdbx_seq_one_letter_code
_entity_poly.pdbx_strand_id
1 'polypeptide(L)'
;MEVEKINYGKIAINTFIRVLLMIVIIFTLNSWPSIKASLSGHIPSFSYWLDHSFKPSNIILIVGFGAYFFYKDLSDQKEALKKQQELNENQ
;
A
#
# COMPACT_ATOMS: atom_id res chain seq x y z
N MET A 1 -25.97 -0.79 -23.82
CA MET A 1 -24.54 -0.82 -23.45
C MET A 1 -24.47 -0.68 -21.94
N GLU A 2 -23.86 -1.64 -21.25
CA GLU A 2 -23.66 -1.54 -19.79
C GLU A 2 -22.57 -0.51 -19.52
N VAL A 3 -22.86 0.46 -18.66
CA VAL A 3 -21.85 1.39 -18.16
C VAL A 3 -20.91 0.58 -17.26
N GLU A 4 -19.68 0.38 -17.70
CA GLU A 4 -18.67 -0.34 -16.91
C GLU A 4 -18.48 0.42 -15.58
N LYS A 5 -18.90 -0.20 -14.48
CA LYS A 5 -18.96 0.45 -13.16
C LYS A 5 -17.60 0.35 -12.48
N ILE A 6 -17.19 1.44 -11.81
CA ILE A 6 -15.99 1.45 -10.96
C ILE A 6 -16.10 0.36 -9.89
N ASN A 7 -15.11 -0.54 -9.85
CA ASN A 7 -15.06 -1.62 -8.88
C ASN A 7 -14.30 -1.17 -7.61
N TYR A 8 -15.03 -0.57 -6.68
CA TYR A 8 -14.49 -0.12 -5.40
C TYR A 8 -13.87 -1.25 -4.57
N GLY A 9 -14.39 -2.48 -4.67
CA GLY A 9 -13.83 -3.64 -3.97
C GLY A 9 -12.42 -3.98 -4.47
N LYS A 10 -12.22 -3.97 -5.79
CA LYS A 10 -10.91 -4.18 -6.41
C LYS A 10 -9.92 -3.07 -6.01
N ILE A 11 -10.36 -1.81 -6.00
CA ILE A 11 -9.54 -0.66 -5.55
C ILE A 11 -9.10 -0.85 -4.09
N ALA A 12 -10.02 -1.23 -3.20
CA ALA A 12 -9.73 -1.41 -1.79
C ALA A 12 -8.70 -2.54 -1.56
N ILE A 13 -8.85 -3.69 -2.24
CA ILE A 13 -7.91 -4.81 -2.16
C ILE A 13 -6.52 -4.38 -2.66
N ASN A 14 -6.45 -3.71 -3.81
CA ASN A 14 -5.18 -3.28 -4.39
C ASN A 14 -4.46 -2.26 -3.49
N THR A 15 -5.22 -1.32 -2.92
CA THR A 15 -4.72 -0.35 -1.93
C THR A 15 -4.19 -1.08 -0.69
N PHE A 16 -4.94 -2.05 -0.17
CA PHE A 16 -4.55 -2.82 1.01
C PHE A 16 -3.24 -3.58 0.76
N ILE A 17 -3.08 -4.24 -0.39
CA ILE A 17 -1.84 -4.95 -0.74
C ILE A 17 -0.65 -3.98 -0.83
N ARG A 18 -0.83 -2.81 -1.46
CA ARG A 18 0.22 -1.77 -1.55
C ARG A 18 0.63 -1.27 -0.17
N VAL A 19 -0.34 -1.05 0.71
CA VAL A 19 -0.09 -0.64 2.10
C VAL A 19 0.66 -1.74 2.87
N LEU A 20 0.28 -3.01 2.73
CA LEU A 20 0.99 -4.13 3.35
C LEU A 20 2.45 -4.21 2.89
N LEU A 21 2.70 -4.06 1.59
CA LEU A 21 4.07 -4.04 1.05
C LEU A 21 4.88 -2.89 1.65
N MET A 22 4.29 -1.72 1.78
CA MET A 22 4.96 -0.57 2.38
C MET A 22 5.26 -0.79 3.87
N ILE A 23 4.35 -1.41 4.62
CA ILE A 23 4.58 -1.82 6.02
C ILE A 23 5.79 -2.75 6.09
N VAL A 24 5.86 -3.76 5.21
CA VAL A 24 6.99 -4.70 5.16
C VAL A 24 8.30 -3.97 4.86
N ILE A 25 8.30 -3.02 3.91
CA ILE A 25 9.49 -2.22 3.58
C ILE A 25 9.94 -1.38 4.79
N ILE A 26 9.03 -0.62 5.40
CA ILE A 26 9.32 0.23 6.56
C ILE A 26 9.84 -0.61 7.72
N PHE A 27 9.20 -1.75 8.00
CA PHE A 27 9.63 -2.70 9.02
C PHE A 27 11.05 -3.19 8.75
N THR A 28 11.35 -3.62 7.52
CA THR A 28 12.65 -4.15 7.14
C THR A 28 13.75 -3.10 7.29
N LEU A 29 13.50 -1.86 6.86
CA LEU A 29 14.45 -0.76 6.97
C LEU A 29 14.70 -0.37 8.43
N ASN A 30 13.63 -0.17 9.22
CA ASN A 30 13.76 0.24 10.62
C ASN A 30 14.41 -0.82 11.50
N SER A 31 14.19 -2.09 11.15
CA SER A 31 14.65 -3.22 11.95
C SER A 31 15.92 -3.86 11.36
N TRP A 32 16.53 -3.23 10.35
CA TRP A 32 17.72 -3.76 9.68
C TRP A 32 18.86 -4.14 10.64
N PRO A 33 19.19 -3.35 11.68
CA PRO A 33 20.19 -3.74 12.66
C PRO A 33 19.82 -5.04 13.41
N SER A 34 18.55 -5.17 13.79
CA SER A 34 18.00 -6.36 14.47
C SER A 34 17.99 -7.59 13.57
N ILE A 35 17.66 -7.42 12.28
CA ILE A 35 17.74 -8.48 11.27
C ILE A 35 19.18 -8.98 11.19
N LYS A 36 20.15 -8.06 11.04
CA LYS A 36 21.58 -8.42 10.97
C LYS A 36 22.07 -9.11 12.25
N ALA A 37 21.68 -8.62 13.43
CA ALA A 37 22.04 -9.24 14.69
C ALA A 37 21.50 -10.68 14.80
N SER A 38 20.27 -10.90 14.33
CA SER A 38 19.63 -12.23 14.33
C SER A 38 20.37 -13.21 13.42
N LEU A 39 20.87 -12.75 12.28
CA LEU A 39 21.71 -13.56 11.38
C LEU A 39 23.06 -13.95 12.00
N SER A 40 23.58 -13.16 12.95
CA SER A 40 24.77 -13.47 13.75
C SER A 40 24.48 -14.26 15.04
N GLY A 41 23.31 -14.89 15.15
CA GLY A 41 22.92 -15.71 16.30
C GLY A 41 22.40 -14.94 17.52
N HIS A 42 22.29 -13.61 17.44
CA HIS A 42 21.76 -12.76 18.50
C HIS A 42 20.36 -12.28 18.13
N ILE A 43 19.35 -13.05 18.51
CA ILE A 43 17.94 -12.77 18.20
C ILE A 43 17.37 -11.83 19.27
N PRO A 44 17.01 -10.56 18.94
CA PRO A 44 16.38 -9.66 19.90
C PRO A 44 15.00 -10.17 20.31
N SER A 45 14.55 -9.81 21.51
CA SER A 45 13.21 -10.19 22.01
C SER A 45 12.10 -9.61 21.12
N PHE A 46 10.96 -10.28 21.06
CA PHE A 46 9.79 -9.78 20.32
C PHE A 46 9.35 -8.38 20.76
N SER A 47 9.44 -8.07 22.06
CA SER A 47 9.17 -6.72 22.58
C SER A 47 10.10 -5.66 22.00
N TYR A 48 11.38 -5.99 21.80
CA TYR A 48 12.35 -5.09 21.17
C TYR A 48 11.96 -4.80 19.72
N TRP A 49 11.54 -5.83 18.97
CA TRP A 49 11.08 -5.66 17.59
C TRP A 49 9.86 -4.74 17.51
N LEU A 50 8.86 -4.95 18.35
CA LEU A 50 7.67 -4.10 18.35
C LEU A 50 8.01 -2.62 18.61
N ASP A 51 8.83 -2.36 19.63
CA ASP A 51 9.15 -1.00 20.06
C ASP A 51 10.03 -0.25 19.03
N HIS A 52 10.92 -0.97 18.33
CA HIS A 52 11.78 -0.37 17.31
C HIS A 52 11.12 -0.22 15.93
N SER A 53 10.24 -1.14 15.55
CA SER A 53 9.64 -1.15 14.21
C SER A 53 8.40 -0.27 14.08
N PHE A 54 7.61 -0.13 15.15
CA PHE A 54 6.33 0.59 15.14
C PHE A 54 6.44 1.99 15.73
N LYS A 55 7.07 2.91 14.99
CA LYS A 55 7.10 4.34 15.36
C LYS A 55 5.79 5.03 14.93
N PRO A 56 5.22 5.93 15.75
CA PRO A 56 4.03 6.71 15.37
C PRO A 56 4.17 7.48 14.06
N SER A 57 5.39 7.92 13.72
CA SER A 57 5.70 8.57 12.44
C SER A 57 5.41 7.67 11.23
N ASN A 58 5.61 6.36 11.35
CA ASN A 58 5.34 5.40 10.28
C ASN A 58 3.83 5.23 10.07
N ILE A 59 3.03 5.36 11.12
CA ILE A 59 1.56 5.26 11.05
C ILE A 59 1.01 6.41 10.19
N ILE A 60 1.51 7.63 10.38
CA ILE A 60 1.12 8.79 9.57
C ILE A 60 1.46 8.55 8.09
N LEU A 61 2.64 8.02 7.80
CA LEU A 61 3.04 7.65 6.44
C LEU A 61 2.14 6.56 5.86
N ILE A 62 1.82 5.52 6.63
CA ILE A 62 0.93 4.42 6.22
C ILE A 62 -0.46 4.93 5.85
N VAL A 63 -1.04 5.78 6.68
CA VAL A 63 -2.35 6.38 6.41
C VAL A 63 -2.29 7.33 5.22
N GLY A 64 -1.29 8.20 5.16
CA GLY A 64 -1.12 9.17 4.07
C GLY A 64 -0.94 8.50 2.71
N PHE A 65 -0.03 7.52 2.61
CA PHE A 65 0.17 6.76 1.37
C PHE A 65 -1.02 5.85 1.06
N GLY A 66 -1.69 5.28 2.06
CA GLY A 66 -2.91 4.50 1.86
C GLY A 66 -4.02 5.33 1.21
N ALA A 67 -4.29 6.52 1.75
CA ALA A 67 -5.25 7.47 1.17
C ALA A 67 -4.83 7.90 -0.25
N TYR A 68 -3.54 8.19 -0.45
CA TYR A 68 -2.99 8.54 -1.76
C TYR A 68 -3.21 7.43 -2.80
N PHE A 69 -2.85 6.18 -2.48
CA PHE A 69 -3.01 5.05 -3.41
C PHE A 69 -4.47 4.78 -3.75
N PHE A 70 -5.36 4.85 -2.75
CA PHE A 70 -6.79 4.69 -2.98
C PHE A 70 -7.34 5.75 -3.94
N TYR A 71 -7.04 7.02 -3.67
CA TYR A 71 -7.52 8.13 -4.50
C TYR A 71 -6.96 8.07 -5.92
N LYS A 72 -5.67 7.73 -6.04
CA LYS A 72 -5.02 7.58 -7.34
C LYS A 72 -5.64 6.46 -8.18
N ASP A 73 -5.83 5.26 -7.61
CA ASP A 73 -6.41 4.12 -8.34
C ASP A 73 -7.86 4.41 -8.76
N LEU A 74 -8.62 5.13 -7.92
CA LEU A 74 -9.96 5.61 -8.26
C LEU A 74 -9.94 6.65 -9.39
N SER A 75 -8.98 7.57 -9.40
CA SER A 75 -8.81 8.56 -10.46
C SER A 75 -8.41 7.90 -11.78
N ASP A 76 -7.44 6.99 -11.74
CA ASP A 76 -6.92 6.29 -12.92
C ASP A 76 -8.04 5.43 -13.56
N GLN A 77 -8.90 4.77 -12.77
CA GLN A 77 -10.05 4.02 -13.28
C GLN A 77 -11.13 4.91 -13.89
N LYS A 78 -11.41 6.08 -13.31
CA LYS A 78 -12.33 7.06 -13.91
C LYS A 78 -11.84 7.53 -15.27
N GLU A 79 -10.54 7.79 -15.40
CA GLU A 79 -9.95 8.22 -16.67
C GLU A 79 -9.99 7.10 -17.71
N ALA A 80 -9.70 5.86 -17.32
CA ALA A 80 -9.78 4.69 -18.20
C ALA A 80 -11.19 4.48 -18.76
N LEU A 81 -12.21 4.56 -17.89
CA LEU A 81 -13.62 4.44 -18.30
C LEU A 81 -14.03 5.55 -19.28
N LYS A 82 -13.59 6.78 -19.02
CA LYS A 82 -13.89 7.92 -19.90
C LYS A 82 -13.27 7.75 -21.29
N LYS A 83 -12.01 7.29 -21.35
CA LYS A 83 -11.32 6.96 -22.60
C LYS A 83 -12.01 5.84 -23.37
N GLN A 84 -12.48 4.79 -22.69
CA GLN A 84 -13.23 3.70 -23.33
C GLN A 84 -14.57 4.19 -23.91
N GLN A 85 -15.28 5.08 -23.22
CA GLN A 85 -16.51 5.68 -23.73
C GLN A 85 -16.24 6.50 -25.00
N GLU A 86 -15.24 7.38 -24.97
CA GLU A 86 -14.83 8.18 -26.13
C GLU A 86 -14.41 7.32 -27.33
N LEU A 87 -13.73 6.19 -27.11
CA LEU A 87 -13.36 5.25 -28.17
C LEU A 87 -14.58 4.54 -28.77
N ASN A 88 -15.55 4.14 -27.94
CA ASN A 88 -16.76 3.47 -28.39
C ASN A 88 -17.74 4.41 -29.11
N GLU A 89 -17.74 5.71 -28.81
CA GLU A 89 -18.56 6.73 -29.49
C GLU A 89 -18.00 7.12 -30.87
N ASN A 90 -16.69 6.92 -31.09
CA ASN A 90 -15.99 7.23 -32.36
C ASN A 90 -15.89 6.02 -33.31
N GLN A 91 -16.43 4.85 -32.92
CA GLN A 91 -16.54 3.62 -33.73
C GLN A 91 -17.94 3.44 -34.28
#